data_AF-A0A7C5HLL0-F1
#
_entry.id   AF-A0A7C5HLL0-F1
#
_cell.length_a   1.000
_cell.length_b   1.000
_cell.length_c   1.000
_cell.angle_alpha   90.00
_cell.angle_beta   90.00
_cell.angle_gamma   90.00
#
_symmetry.space_group_name_H-M   'P 1'
#
loop_
_entity.id
_entity.type
_entity.pdbx_description
1 polymer ?
#
loop_
_entity_poly.entity_id
_entity_poly.type
_entity_poly.pdbx_seq_one_letter_code
_entity_poly.pdbx_strand_id
1 'polypeptide(L)'
;MIVKNNCLKFNGEIPCKPHKLENVHCEDCPYFEPLKERILIIKLGAAGDVIRTTPILRKLKEEFPQAEINWLTHSPEFVPESYVHNILEWDPNTILWLQTREFDFLFNLDKDREAVSLAELIKAKTKKGFLTDDFGKCKPADKDSENKWLTGLFDDLNKQNTKSYPEEIFEMLGFSYHKEKYILELSAKRIDFDLPLNQRIIGLNTGCGTRWLTRLWGKEN
;
A
#
# COMPACT_ATOMS: atom_id res chain seq x y z
N MET A 1 6.03 2.07 36.77
CA MET A 1 5.36 2.57 35.56
C MET A 1 5.32 1.45 34.53
N ILE A 2 4.12 1.08 34.08
CA ILE A 2 3.93 0.01 33.09
C ILE A 2 3.97 0.63 31.69
N VAL A 3 4.60 -0.06 30.74
CA VAL A 3 4.57 0.28 29.31
C VAL A 3 4.06 -0.92 28.53
N LYS A 4 2.93 -0.76 27.82
CA LYS A 4 2.35 -1.80 26.96
C LYS A 4 2.83 -1.59 25.52
N ASN A 5 4.03 -2.06 25.21
CA ASN A 5 4.66 -1.92 23.89
C ASN A 5 3.97 -2.74 22.79
N ASN A 6 3.10 -3.68 23.15
CA ASN A 6 2.23 -4.45 22.28
C ASN A 6 0.90 -3.73 21.97
N CYS A 7 0.86 -2.41 22.04
CA CYS A 7 -0.31 -1.60 21.70
C CYS A 7 -0.12 -0.94 20.33
N LEU A 8 -1.11 -1.00 19.43
CA LEU A 8 -1.08 -0.35 18.11
C LEU A 8 -0.90 1.18 18.18
N LYS A 9 -1.29 1.80 19.30
CA LYS A 9 -1.13 3.24 19.53
C LYS A 9 0.20 3.63 20.12
N PHE A 10 1.02 2.65 20.55
CA PHE A 10 2.31 2.92 21.17
C PHE A 10 3.33 3.32 20.11
N ASN A 11 3.93 4.51 20.27
CA ASN A 11 4.89 5.05 19.30
C ASN A 11 6.34 4.69 19.65
N GLY A 12 6.69 4.61 20.93
CA GLY A 12 8.03 4.20 21.40
C GLY A 12 9.05 5.33 21.50
N GLU A 13 8.95 6.38 20.68
CA GLU A 13 9.82 7.56 20.74
C GLU A 13 9.16 8.71 21.51
N ILE A 14 7.87 8.97 21.20
CA ILE A 14 7.08 10.04 21.80
C ILE A 14 5.81 9.48 22.46
N PRO A 15 5.13 10.27 23.31
CA PRO A 15 3.88 9.82 23.91
C PRO A 15 2.79 9.57 22.84
N CYS A 16 2.01 8.51 23.03
CA CYS A 16 0.91 8.18 22.13
C CYS A 16 -0.18 9.25 22.13
N LYS A 17 -0.99 9.30 21.07
CA LYS A 17 -2.10 10.25 20.93
C LYS A 17 -3.08 10.21 22.12
N PRO A 18 -3.52 9.05 22.64
CA PRO A 18 -4.36 9.01 23.84
C PRO A 18 -3.73 9.70 25.06
N HIS A 19 -2.44 9.47 25.31
CA HIS A 19 -1.75 10.14 26.42
C HIS A 19 -1.69 11.66 26.20
N LYS A 20 -1.40 12.13 24.98
CA LYS A 20 -1.37 13.57 24.67
C LYS A 20 -2.72 14.26 24.85
N LEU A 21 -3.83 13.56 24.56
CA LEU A 21 -5.18 14.14 24.61
C LEU A 21 -5.81 14.05 26.00
N GLU A 22 -5.57 12.94 26.72
CA GLU A 22 -6.32 12.61 27.94
C GLU A 22 -5.43 12.27 29.14
N ASN A 23 -4.11 12.41 29.00
CA ASN A 23 -3.12 12.15 30.05
C ASN A 23 -3.23 10.74 30.67
N VAL A 24 -3.72 9.76 29.90
CA VAL A 24 -3.85 8.36 30.32
C VAL A 24 -2.49 7.67 30.39
N HIS A 25 -2.35 6.70 31.30
CA HIS A 25 -1.17 5.84 31.43
C HIS A 25 -1.51 4.38 31.08
N CYS A 26 -0.50 3.59 30.69
CA CYS A 26 -0.72 2.25 30.14
C CYS A 26 -1.42 1.26 31.09
N GLU A 27 -1.29 1.42 32.42
CA GLU A 27 -1.85 0.50 33.43
C GLU A 27 -3.34 0.24 33.19
N ASP A 28 -4.14 1.31 33.19
CA ASP A 28 -5.60 1.27 33.01
C ASP A 28 -6.09 2.05 31.77
N CYS A 29 -5.25 2.12 30.72
CA CYS A 29 -5.59 2.87 29.51
C CYS A 29 -6.81 2.28 28.79
N PRO A 30 -7.94 3.02 28.65
CA PRO A 30 -9.12 2.54 27.94
C PRO A 30 -8.91 2.48 26.41
N TYR A 31 -7.81 3.05 25.92
CA TYR A 31 -7.43 3.08 24.50
C TYR A 31 -6.43 2.00 24.11
N PHE A 32 -6.20 1.01 24.97
CA PHE A 32 -5.31 -0.11 24.65
C PHE A 32 -5.89 -0.93 23.49
N GLU A 33 -5.14 -1.00 22.39
CA GLU A 33 -5.47 -1.81 21.22
C GLU A 33 -4.33 -2.81 21.01
N PRO A 34 -4.54 -4.11 21.25
CA PRO A 34 -3.45 -5.08 21.16
C PRO A 34 -2.99 -5.24 19.71
N LEU A 35 -1.68 -5.22 19.51
CA LEU A 35 -1.04 -5.59 18.25
C LEU A 35 -0.96 -7.11 18.17
N LYS A 36 -1.62 -7.71 17.19
CA LYS A 36 -1.62 -9.17 16.98
C LYS A 36 -0.73 -9.58 15.82
N GLU A 37 -0.91 -8.95 14.66
CA GLU A 37 -0.13 -9.21 13.47
C GLU A 37 0.63 -7.95 13.01
N ARG A 38 1.74 -8.14 12.31
CA ARG A 38 2.42 -7.09 11.56
C ARG A 38 2.40 -7.40 10.08
N ILE A 39 1.87 -6.47 9.29
CA ILE A 39 1.75 -6.57 7.85
C ILE A 39 2.62 -5.49 7.21
N LEU A 40 3.45 -5.88 6.24
CA LEU A 40 4.17 -4.97 5.36
C LEU A 40 3.63 -5.09 3.93
N ILE A 41 3.22 -3.98 3.34
CA ILE A 41 2.89 -3.86 1.92
C ILE A 41 4.01 -3.08 1.25
N ILE A 42 4.60 -3.64 0.20
CA ILE A 42 5.56 -2.95 -0.67
C ILE A 42 4.86 -2.65 -1.99
N LYS A 43 4.64 -1.35 -2.25
CA LYS A 43 4.04 -0.84 -3.48
C LYS A 43 4.70 0.47 -3.91
N LEU A 44 5.79 0.34 -4.66
CA LEU A 44 6.63 1.43 -5.18
C LEU A 44 6.15 1.95 -6.55
N GLY A 45 5.18 1.28 -7.19
CA GLY A 45 4.62 1.72 -8.46
C GLY A 45 4.11 3.17 -8.45
N ALA A 46 3.82 3.70 -9.64
CA ALA A 46 3.34 5.08 -9.78
C ALA A 46 2.06 5.33 -8.96
N ALA A 47 1.78 6.60 -8.63
CA ALA A 47 0.61 7.04 -7.86
C ALA A 47 -0.72 6.34 -8.24
N GLY A 48 -0.98 6.18 -9.54
CA GLY A 48 -2.18 5.49 -10.02
C GLY A 48 -2.25 4.02 -9.59
N ASP A 49 -1.12 3.30 -9.56
CA ASP A 49 -1.06 1.92 -9.08
C ASP A 49 -1.19 1.83 -7.56
N VAL A 50 -0.63 2.80 -6.81
CA VAL A 50 -0.85 2.91 -5.36
C VAL A 50 -2.34 3.00 -5.05
N ILE A 51 -3.06 3.94 -5.70
CA ILE A 51 -4.50 4.12 -5.53
C ILE A 51 -5.25 2.84 -5.91
N ARG A 52 -4.86 2.19 -7.01
CA ARG A 52 -5.52 0.96 -7.48
C ARG A 52 -5.30 -0.24 -6.57
N THR A 53 -4.26 -0.23 -5.73
CA THR A 53 -3.99 -1.24 -4.71
C THR A 53 -4.77 -0.99 -3.42
N THR A 54 -5.18 0.26 -3.11
CA THR A 54 -5.91 0.59 -1.86
C THR A 54 -7.13 -0.27 -1.52
N PRO A 55 -7.93 -0.82 -2.47
CA PRO A 55 -9.09 -1.65 -2.10
C PRO A 55 -8.73 -2.84 -1.22
N ILE A 56 -7.50 -3.36 -1.31
CA ILE A 56 -7.02 -4.50 -0.50
C ILE A 56 -7.05 -4.22 1.00
N LEU A 57 -6.92 -2.95 1.40
CA LEU A 57 -6.92 -2.53 2.80
C LEU A 57 -8.24 -2.85 3.50
N ARG A 58 -9.35 -2.86 2.75
CA ARG A 58 -10.66 -3.25 3.29
C ARG A 58 -10.63 -4.71 3.73
N LYS A 59 -10.12 -5.58 2.87
CA LYS A 59 -10.00 -7.02 3.16
C LYS A 59 -9.01 -7.29 4.27
N LEU A 60 -7.86 -6.61 4.27
CA LEU A 60 -6.87 -6.77 5.34
C LEU A 60 -7.40 -6.34 6.71
N LYS A 61 -8.20 -5.27 6.79
CA LYS A 61 -8.83 -4.85 8.05
C LYS A 61 -9.96 -5.80 8.51
N GLU A 62 -10.66 -6.44 7.57
CA GLU A 62 -11.65 -7.46 7.87
C GLU A 62 -10.99 -8.73 8.44
N GLU A 63 -9.96 -9.25 7.75
CA GLU A 63 -9.26 -10.48 8.13
C GLU A 63 -8.36 -10.29 9.36
N PHE A 64 -7.70 -9.13 9.46
CA PHE A 64 -6.74 -8.82 10.52
C PHE A 64 -7.10 -7.48 11.20
N PRO A 65 -8.20 -7.43 11.98
CA PRO A 65 -8.69 -6.19 12.58
C PRO A 65 -7.72 -5.54 13.56
N GLN A 66 -6.75 -6.31 14.07
CA GLN A 66 -5.75 -5.90 15.05
C GLN A 66 -4.32 -5.94 14.49
N ALA A 67 -4.18 -5.99 13.16
CA ALA A 67 -2.90 -5.91 12.50
C ALA A 67 -2.36 -4.47 12.47
N GLU A 68 -1.07 -4.34 12.76
CA GLU A 68 -0.28 -3.17 12.37
C GLU A 68 0.02 -3.25 10.87
N ILE A 69 -0.60 -2.37 10.09
CA ILE A 69 -0.38 -2.26 8.65
C ILE A 69 0.68 -1.19 8.37
N ASN A 70 1.76 -1.61 7.70
CA ASN A 70 2.87 -0.78 7.26
C ASN A 70 2.87 -0.77 5.72
N TRP A 71 2.99 0.40 5.08
CA TRP A 71 2.95 0.52 3.63
C TRP A 71 4.13 1.33 3.10
N LEU A 72 5.00 0.70 2.33
CA LEU A 72 6.17 1.31 1.69
C LEU A 72 5.88 1.73 0.25
N THR A 73 6.10 2.99 -0.08
CA THR A 73 5.83 3.54 -1.42
C THR A 73 6.67 4.77 -1.77
N HIS A 74 6.71 5.13 -3.06
CA HIS A 74 7.22 6.42 -3.54
C HIS A 74 6.18 7.54 -3.51
N SER A 75 4.89 7.24 -3.28
CA SER A 75 3.83 8.24 -3.27
C SER A 75 2.96 8.13 -2.02
N PRO A 76 3.53 8.41 -0.83
CA PRO A 76 2.86 8.25 0.47
C PRO A 76 1.57 9.08 0.57
N GLU A 77 1.47 10.19 -0.16
CA GLU A 77 0.31 11.08 -0.18
C GLU A 77 -0.98 10.44 -0.72
N PHE A 78 -0.89 9.28 -1.39
CA PHE A 78 -2.04 8.53 -1.88
C PHE A 78 -2.40 7.32 -1.02
N VAL A 79 -1.66 7.06 0.06
CA VAL A 79 -1.94 5.97 0.99
C VAL A 79 -2.93 6.49 2.05
N PRO A 80 -4.06 5.81 2.30
CA PRO A 80 -5.08 6.30 3.22
C PRO A 80 -4.66 6.11 4.69
N GLU A 81 -4.48 7.21 5.40
CA GLU A 81 -4.09 7.27 6.82
C GLU A 81 -5.10 6.58 7.74
N SER A 82 -6.38 6.51 7.36
CA SER A 82 -7.38 5.82 8.19
C SER A 82 -7.25 4.29 8.20
N TYR A 83 -6.48 3.70 7.26
CA TYR A 83 -6.29 2.26 7.16
C TYR A 83 -4.87 1.80 7.50
N VAL A 84 -3.87 2.65 7.28
CA VAL A 84 -2.45 2.31 7.41
C VAL A 84 -1.86 3.00 8.64
N HIS A 85 -1.18 2.22 9.50
CA HIS A 85 -0.60 2.76 10.74
C HIS A 85 0.73 3.45 10.49
N ASN A 86 1.56 2.87 9.62
CA ASN A 86 2.85 3.43 9.23
C ASN A 86 2.89 3.57 7.70
N ILE A 87 2.75 4.80 7.21
CA ILE A 87 2.98 5.15 5.82
C ILE A 87 4.46 5.48 5.68
N LEU A 88 5.16 4.71 4.86
CA LEU A 88 6.61 4.70 4.77
C LEU A 88 7.04 5.17 3.39
N GLU A 89 7.87 6.20 3.36
CA GLU A 89 8.51 6.65 2.11
C GLU A 89 9.68 5.73 1.76
N TRP A 90 9.87 5.46 0.48
CA TRP A 90 11.06 4.75 0.02
C TRP A 90 12.31 5.64 0.16
N ASP A 91 13.03 5.44 1.26
CA ASP A 91 14.30 6.10 1.53
C ASP A 91 15.27 5.19 2.33
N PRO A 92 16.59 5.50 2.38
CA PRO A 92 17.56 4.66 3.07
C PRO A 92 17.30 4.44 4.57
N ASN A 93 16.75 5.42 5.30
CA ASN A 93 16.46 5.28 6.72
C ASN A 93 15.30 4.31 6.94
N THR A 94 14.25 4.45 6.13
CA THR A 94 13.11 3.53 6.14
C THR A 94 13.53 2.10 5.79
N ILE A 95 14.37 1.93 4.76
CA ILE A 95 14.89 0.62 4.35
C ILE A 95 15.71 -0.02 5.48
N LEU A 96 16.60 0.75 6.11
CA LEU A 96 17.40 0.27 7.24
C LEU A 96 16.52 -0.16 8.41
N TRP A 97 15.51 0.65 8.75
CA TRP A 97 14.57 0.33 9.82
C TRP A 97 13.79 -0.97 9.54
N LEU A 98 13.26 -1.13 8.32
CA LEU A 98 12.52 -2.33 7.92
C LEU A 98 13.34 -3.62 8.03
N GLN A 99 14.65 -3.58 7.78
CA GLN A 99 15.54 -4.74 7.89
C GLN A 99 15.70 -5.26 9.33
N THR A 100 15.41 -4.42 10.33
CA THR A 100 15.48 -4.80 11.74
C THR A 100 14.18 -5.40 12.28
N ARG A 101 13.11 -5.39 11.47
CA ARG A 101 11.77 -5.83 11.87
C ARG A 101 11.46 -7.25 11.39
N GLU A 102 10.49 -7.85 12.05
CA GLU A 102 9.89 -9.13 11.65
C GLU A 102 8.40 -8.94 11.44
N PHE A 103 7.89 -9.50 10.34
CA PHE A 103 6.49 -9.40 9.94
C PHE A 103 5.81 -10.77 9.95
N ASP A 104 4.50 -10.78 10.19
CA ASP A 104 3.70 -11.97 9.99
C ASP A 104 3.43 -12.14 8.48
N PHE A 105 3.09 -11.03 7.82
CA PHE A 105 2.81 -11.01 6.38
C PHE A 105 3.61 -9.91 5.68
N LEU A 106 4.23 -10.26 4.55
CA LEU A 106 4.83 -9.32 3.61
C LEU A 106 4.19 -9.52 2.24
N PHE A 107 3.64 -8.43 1.69
CA PHE A 107 2.98 -8.41 0.40
C PHE A 107 3.78 -7.49 -0.53
N ASN A 108 4.58 -8.06 -1.44
CA ASN A 108 5.28 -7.27 -2.45
C ASN A 108 4.52 -7.26 -3.77
N LEU A 109 4.00 -6.10 -4.14
CA LEU A 109 3.07 -5.92 -5.26
C LEU A 109 3.71 -5.23 -6.47
N ASP A 110 5.04 -5.20 -6.51
CA ASP A 110 5.85 -4.69 -7.62
C ASP A 110 6.95 -5.66 -8.04
N LYS A 111 7.28 -5.60 -9.34
CA LYS A 111 8.25 -6.48 -10.00
C LYS A 111 9.63 -5.83 -10.14
N ASP A 112 9.74 -4.55 -9.82
CA ASP A 112 10.96 -3.76 -9.93
C ASP A 112 12.05 -4.31 -9.00
N ARG A 113 13.31 -4.19 -9.43
CA ARG A 113 14.46 -4.89 -8.81
C ARG A 113 14.59 -4.54 -7.33
N GLU A 114 14.41 -3.28 -7.00
CA GLU A 114 14.46 -2.75 -5.65
C GLU A 114 13.36 -3.33 -4.74
N ALA A 115 12.13 -3.47 -5.26
CA ALA A 115 11.00 -4.01 -4.52
C ALA A 115 11.21 -5.51 -4.21
N VAL A 116 11.54 -6.30 -5.23
CA VAL A 116 11.75 -7.75 -5.07
C VAL A 116 12.99 -8.06 -4.22
N SER A 117 14.01 -7.21 -4.27
CA SER A 117 15.24 -7.37 -3.48
C SER A 117 14.99 -7.08 -2.00
N LEU A 118 14.26 -6.00 -1.70
CA LEU A 118 13.89 -5.69 -0.32
C LEU A 118 12.93 -6.74 0.26
N ALA A 119 11.95 -7.18 -0.54
CA ALA A 119 11.01 -8.23 -0.15
C ALA A 119 11.71 -9.55 0.19
N GLU A 120 12.75 -9.92 -0.56
CA GLU A 120 13.58 -11.10 -0.27
C GLU A 120 14.34 -10.94 1.05
N LEU A 121 14.93 -9.77 1.29
CA LEU A 121 15.76 -9.48 2.46
C LEU A 121 14.96 -9.42 3.78
N ILE A 122 13.77 -8.84 3.78
CA ILE A 122 12.98 -8.63 5.00
C ILE A 122 12.48 -9.98 5.56
N LYS A 123 12.55 -10.14 6.88
CA LYS A 123 12.02 -11.31 7.58
C LYS A 123 10.50 -11.25 7.67
N ALA A 124 9.83 -12.27 7.14
CA ALA A 124 8.38 -12.45 7.30
C ALA A 124 8.01 -13.93 7.37
N LYS A 125 6.98 -14.28 8.17
CA LYS A 125 6.47 -15.67 8.25
C LYS A 125 5.81 -16.11 6.95
N THR A 126 5.13 -15.20 6.27
CA THR A 126 4.50 -15.44 4.97
C THR A 126 4.81 -14.28 4.03
N LYS A 127 5.30 -14.62 2.82
CA LYS A 127 5.53 -13.65 1.74
C LYS A 127 4.59 -13.98 0.58
N LYS A 128 3.85 -12.99 0.07
CA LYS A 128 3.00 -13.09 -1.13
C LYS A 128 3.45 -12.05 -2.17
N GLY A 129 3.02 -12.26 -3.41
CA GLY A 129 3.31 -11.36 -4.52
C GLY A 129 4.59 -11.74 -5.26
N PHE A 130 5.55 -10.83 -5.35
CA PHE A 130 6.79 -11.06 -6.11
C PHE A 130 8.03 -11.10 -5.23
N LEU A 131 8.97 -11.96 -5.58
CA LEU A 131 10.26 -12.16 -4.91
C LEU A 131 11.38 -12.22 -5.95
N THR A 132 12.60 -12.43 -5.48
CA THR A 132 13.78 -12.57 -6.34
C THR A 132 14.15 -14.04 -6.51
N ASP A 133 14.47 -14.47 -7.74
CA ASP A 133 15.06 -15.78 -8.02
C ASP A 133 16.58 -15.79 -7.86
N ASP A 134 17.19 -16.97 -7.99
CA ASP A 134 18.63 -17.14 -7.84
C ASP A 134 19.45 -16.43 -8.94
N PHE A 135 18.79 -15.95 -10.00
CA PHE A 135 19.38 -15.17 -11.09
C PHE A 135 19.17 -13.65 -10.91
N GLY A 136 18.59 -13.22 -9.79
CA GLY A 136 18.30 -11.81 -9.51
C GLY A 136 17.11 -11.27 -10.32
N LYS A 137 16.19 -12.13 -10.77
CA LYS A 137 14.98 -11.76 -11.53
C LYS A 137 13.73 -11.91 -10.67
N CYS A 138 12.68 -11.17 -11.05
CA CYS A 138 11.38 -11.27 -10.42
C CYS A 138 10.78 -12.67 -10.65
N LYS A 139 10.38 -13.34 -9.57
CA LYS A 139 9.57 -14.57 -9.57
C LYS A 139 8.30 -14.38 -8.74
N PRO A 140 7.22 -15.14 -8.96
CA PRO A 140 6.11 -15.17 -8.02
C PRO A 140 6.56 -15.79 -6.70
N ALA A 141 6.05 -15.29 -5.58
CA ALA A 141 6.30 -15.84 -4.24
C ALA A 141 5.65 -17.23 -4.09
N ASP A 142 4.52 -17.42 -4.77
CA ASP A 142 3.70 -18.62 -4.75
C ASP A 142 2.74 -18.68 -5.95
N LYS A 143 1.90 -19.72 -5.98
CA LYS A 143 0.97 -20.00 -7.09
C LYS A 143 -0.05 -18.87 -7.31
N ASP A 144 -0.47 -18.20 -6.23
CA ASP A 144 -1.44 -17.10 -6.28
C ASP A 144 -0.95 -15.94 -7.17
N SER A 145 0.36 -15.75 -7.25
CA SER A 145 0.99 -14.66 -8.01
C SER A 145 1.44 -15.05 -9.42
N GLU A 146 1.36 -16.33 -9.79
CA GLU A 146 1.83 -16.84 -11.08
C GLU A 146 1.09 -16.20 -12.26
N ASN A 147 -0.23 -16.11 -12.20
CA ASN A 147 -1.02 -15.55 -13.30
C ASN A 147 -0.65 -14.08 -13.58
N LYS A 148 -0.50 -13.26 -12.52
CA LYS A 148 -0.08 -11.86 -12.67
C LYS A 148 1.37 -11.73 -13.15
N TRP A 149 2.22 -12.68 -12.76
CA TRP A 149 3.59 -12.73 -13.26
C TRP A 149 3.60 -12.99 -14.78
N LEU A 150 2.95 -14.06 -15.24
CA LEU A 150 2.88 -14.50 -16.64
C LEU A 150 2.23 -13.47 -17.56
N THR A 151 1.10 -12.89 -17.16
CA THR A 151 0.41 -11.83 -17.95
C THR A 151 1.23 -10.54 -18.06
N GLY A 152 2.29 -10.36 -17.27
CA GLY A 152 3.25 -9.27 -17.46
C GLY A 152 4.50 -9.64 -18.25
N LEU A 153 4.70 -10.92 -18.56
CA LEU A 153 5.81 -11.42 -19.40
C LEU A 153 5.37 -11.67 -20.84
N PHE A 154 4.12 -12.08 -21.03
CA PHE A 154 3.60 -12.54 -22.32
C PHE A 154 2.40 -11.71 -22.78
N ASP A 155 2.57 -11.01 -23.91
CA ASP A 155 1.58 -10.07 -24.46
C ASP A 155 0.27 -10.77 -24.88
N ASP A 156 0.34 -12.01 -25.35
CA ASP A 156 -0.83 -12.81 -25.71
C ASP A 156 -1.68 -13.15 -24.49
N LEU A 157 -1.05 -13.55 -23.37
CA LEU A 157 -1.73 -13.76 -22.10
C LEU A 157 -2.28 -12.45 -21.55
N ASN A 158 -1.53 -11.35 -21.68
CA ASN A 158 -1.99 -10.02 -21.26
C ASN A 158 -3.28 -9.60 -22.00
N LYS A 159 -3.32 -9.78 -23.33
CA LYS A 159 -4.48 -9.44 -24.16
C LYS A 159 -5.71 -10.32 -23.87
N GLN A 160 -5.50 -11.56 -23.45
CA GLN A 160 -6.57 -12.48 -23.06
C GLN A 160 -7.10 -12.21 -21.65
N ASN A 161 -6.34 -11.52 -20.81
CA ASN A 161 -6.73 -11.22 -19.44
C ASN A 161 -7.93 -10.27 -19.40
N THR A 162 -9.02 -10.71 -18.77
CA THR A 162 -10.24 -9.93 -18.57
C THR A 162 -10.38 -9.39 -17.15
N LYS A 163 -9.44 -9.75 -16.24
CA LYS A 163 -9.49 -9.36 -14.83
C LYS A 163 -9.12 -7.89 -14.67
N SER A 164 -9.77 -7.26 -13.70
CA SER A 164 -9.37 -5.91 -13.30
C SER A 164 -8.07 -5.95 -12.49
N TYR A 165 -7.34 -4.83 -12.45
CA TYR A 165 -6.11 -4.78 -11.65
C TYR A 165 -6.33 -5.03 -10.15
N PRO A 166 -7.36 -4.45 -9.49
CA PRO A 166 -7.65 -4.78 -8.09
C PRO A 166 -7.95 -6.28 -7.91
N GLU A 167 -8.67 -6.90 -8.85
CA GLU A 167 -8.94 -8.34 -8.81
C GLU A 167 -7.65 -9.16 -8.83
N GLU A 168 -6.71 -8.84 -9.72
CA GLU A 168 -5.41 -9.51 -9.73
C GLU A 168 -4.61 -9.29 -8.44
N ILE A 169 -4.70 -8.10 -7.81
CA ILE A 169 -4.06 -7.83 -6.52
C ILE A 169 -4.67 -8.68 -5.40
N PHE A 170 -5.99 -8.82 -5.36
CA PHE A 170 -6.67 -9.67 -4.37
C PHE A 170 -6.25 -11.13 -4.54
N GLU A 171 -6.24 -11.62 -5.79
CA GLU A 171 -5.83 -12.98 -6.11
C GLU A 171 -4.40 -13.27 -5.66
N MET A 172 -3.46 -12.35 -5.90
CA MET A 172 -2.06 -12.49 -5.44
C MET A 172 -1.93 -12.68 -3.93
N LEU A 173 -2.90 -12.23 -3.14
CA LEU A 173 -2.93 -12.40 -1.68
C LEU A 173 -3.81 -13.58 -1.23
N GLY A 174 -4.40 -14.32 -2.16
CA GLY A 174 -5.31 -15.43 -1.88
C GLY A 174 -6.73 -14.99 -1.49
N PHE A 175 -7.13 -13.76 -1.84
CA PHE A 175 -8.45 -13.22 -1.54
C PHE A 175 -9.34 -13.14 -2.78
N SER A 176 -10.66 -13.14 -2.55
CA SER A 176 -11.66 -12.88 -3.59
C SER A 176 -11.98 -11.38 -3.65
N TYR A 177 -12.01 -10.81 -4.85
CA TYR A 177 -12.39 -9.42 -5.08
C TYR A 177 -13.90 -9.28 -5.26
N HIS A 178 -14.54 -8.46 -4.42
CA HIS A 178 -15.97 -8.20 -4.42
C HIS A 178 -16.31 -6.77 -4.87
N LYS A 179 -15.49 -6.20 -5.77
CA LYS A 179 -15.65 -4.83 -6.29
C LYS A 179 -15.48 -3.77 -5.21
N GLU A 180 -14.57 -4.02 -4.28
CA GLU A 180 -14.14 -3.08 -3.25
C GLU A 180 -13.75 -1.75 -3.89
N LYS A 181 -14.33 -0.66 -3.38
CA LYS A 181 -14.05 0.67 -3.90
C LYS A 181 -12.65 1.12 -3.49
N TYR A 182 -11.99 1.84 -4.41
CA TYR A 182 -10.79 2.61 -4.13
C TYR A 182 -10.97 3.48 -2.88
N ILE A 183 -9.91 3.58 -2.10
CA ILE A 183 -9.83 4.47 -0.94
C ILE A 183 -8.91 5.61 -1.36
N LEU A 184 -9.46 6.81 -1.44
CA LEU A 184 -8.70 8.01 -1.72
C LEU A 184 -9.10 9.05 -0.69
N GLU A 185 -8.19 9.39 0.19
CA GLU A 185 -8.36 10.42 1.20
C GLU A 185 -7.77 11.71 0.66
N LEU A 186 -8.64 12.67 0.37
CA LEU A 186 -8.20 13.97 -0.12
C LEU A 186 -7.63 14.77 1.05
N SER A 187 -6.53 15.47 0.81
CA SER A 187 -5.94 16.36 1.82
C SER A 187 -6.99 17.37 2.31
N ALA A 188 -6.93 17.72 3.60
CA ALA A 188 -7.79 18.76 4.19
C ALA A 188 -7.57 20.14 3.52
N LYS A 189 -6.44 20.33 2.84
CA LYS A 189 -6.14 21.54 2.09
C LYS A 189 -6.95 21.55 0.80
N ARG A 190 -8.17 22.06 0.87
CA ARG A 190 -8.94 22.41 -0.32
C ARG A 190 -8.32 23.64 -0.97
N ILE A 191 -8.03 23.53 -2.25
CA ILE A 191 -7.76 24.69 -3.09
C ILE A 191 -9.14 25.22 -3.48
N ASP A 192 -9.49 26.41 -3.00
CA ASP A 192 -10.68 27.11 -3.46
C ASP A 192 -10.38 27.64 -4.87
N PHE A 193 -10.93 26.95 -5.86
CA PHE A 193 -10.92 27.44 -7.23
C PHE A 193 -12.04 28.48 -7.37
N ASP A 194 -11.71 29.67 -7.88
CA ASP A 194 -12.69 30.68 -8.27
C ASP A 194 -13.42 30.21 -9.54
N LEU A 195 -14.43 29.37 -9.34
CA LEU A 195 -15.21 28.77 -10.42
C LEU A 195 -16.61 29.39 -10.47
N PRO A 196 -17.14 29.65 -11.68
CA PRO A 196 -18.46 30.24 -11.83
C PRO A 196 -19.55 29.32 -11.27
N LEU A 197 -20.36 29.84 -10.35
CA LEU A 197 -21.43 29.08 -9.67
C LEU A 197 -22.61 28.73 -10.58
N ASN A 198 -22.84 29.53 -11.63
CA ASN A 198 -24.00 29.42 -12.52
C ASN A 198 -23.68 28.82 -13.89
N GLN A 199 -22.51 28.17 -14.02
CA GLN A 199 -22.09 27.56 -15.28
C GLN A 199 -21.71 26.10 -15.05
N ARG A 200 -21.83 25.30 -16.11
CA ARG A 200 -21.35 23.91 -16.09
C ARG A 200 -19.83 23.91 -16.14
N ILE A 201 -19.19 23.36 -15.12
CA ILE A 201 -17.73 23.21 -15.05
C ILE A 201 -17.35 21.86 -15.65
N ILE A 202 -16.40 21.86 -16.58
CA ILE A 202 -15.81 20.64 -17.17
C ILE A 202 -14.30 20.67 -16.88
N GLY A 203 -13.83 19.70 -16.09
CA GLY A 203 -12.40 19.52 -15.81
C GLY A 203 -11.78 18.49 -16.75
N LEU A 204 -10.68 18.86 -17.41
CA LEU A 204 -9.94 17.99 -18.31
C LEU A 204 -8.52 17.80 -17.77
N ASN A 205 -8.14 16.55 -17.49
CA ASN A 205 -6.75 16.19 -17.26
C ASN A 205 -6.17 15.69 -18.58
N THR A 206 -5.38 16.54 -19.25
CA THR A 206 -4.84 16.29 -20.60
C THR A 206 -3.41 15.76 -20.59
N GLY A 207 -2.76 15.75 -19.42
CA GLY A 207 -1.39 15.30 -19.24
C GLY A 207 -1.27 13.78 -19.12
N CYS A 208 -0.05 13.28 -19.34
CA CYS A 208 0.29 11.88 -19.10
C CYS A 208 1.64 11.78 -18.37
N GLY A 209 1.89 10.64 -17.74
CA GLY A 209 3.23 10.34 -17.20
C GLY A 209 4.27 10.27 -18.32
N THR A 210 5.53 10.53 -17.97
CA THR A 210 6.68 10.53 -18.91
C THR A 210 6.90 9.18 -19.60
N ARG A 211 6.45 8.09 -18.98
CA ARG A 211 6.57 6.72 -19.50
C ARG A 211 5.67 6.42 -20.70
N TRP A 212 4.55 7.13 -20.86
CA TRP A 212 3.54 6.83 -21.89
C TRP A 212 3.11 8.09 -22.66
N LEU A 213 4.06 8.73 -23.34
CA LEU A 213 3.82 9.96 -24.11
C LEU A 213 2.76 9.84 -25.21
N THR A 214 2.51 8.63 -25.71
CA THR A 214 1.43 8.35 -26.67
C THR A 214 0.02 8.60 -26.11
N ARG A 215 -0.11 8.75 -24.79
CA ARG A 215 -1.38 9.11 -24.11
C ARG A 215 -1.54 10.61 -23.92
N LEU A 216 -0.56 11.42 -24.32
CA LEU A 216 -0.65 12.87 -24.25
C LEU A 216 -1.68 13.36 -25.27
N TRP A 217 -2.61 14.20 -24.84
CA TRP A 217 -3.56 14.79 -25.77
C TRP A 217 -2.83 15.82 -26.65
N GLY A 218 -2.84 15.60 -27.97
CA GLY A 218 -2.18 16.50 -28.92
C GLY A 218 -2.80 17.89 -28.92
N LYS A 219 -1.96 18.93 -29.04
CA LYS A 219 -2.36 20.35 -28.92
C LYS A 219 -3.47 20.81 -29.87
N GLU A 220 -3.75 20.07 -30.93
CA GLU A 220 -4.73 20.43 -31.97
C GLU A 220 -6.12 19.81 -31.77
N ASN A 221 -6.33 19.08 -30.66
CA ASN A 221 -7.62 18.47 -30.31
C ASN A 221 -8.32 19.21 -29.16
#